data_AF-A0A9E4JKL9-F1
#
_entry.id   AF-A0A9E4JKL9-F1
#
_cell.length_a   1.000
_cell.length_b   1.000
_cell.length_c   1.000
_cell.angle_alpha   90.00
_cell.angle_beta   90.00
_cell.angle_gamma   90.00
#
_symmetry.space_group_name_H-M   'P 1'
#
loop_
_entity.id
_entity.type
_entity.pdbx_description
1 polymer ?
#
loop_
_entity_poly.entity_id
_entity_poly.type
_entity_poly.pdbx_seq_one_letter_code
_entity_poly.pdbx_strand_id
1 'polypeptide(L)'
;MPKLRQVPMMFRAQIEGRCQIQRPGEQADDWTQEWVDGAARNVPQFRENVKTKEYAITWRFITNSGQDEGVIRPVIGAKGCPFYPGSSMKGAFLRVCPQEKQIDYCGGKVGDETKPGILRFHGGYPKDNTWREKNLVDVVHPQEGWQVKDNNAKHSAFIQISLYKPRLVFGISSTKELDDSEWEEIWKIWEKAIGYGIGSRVSAGYGQPQINTDNTLLSVYLKGQGLASQLINKTGEFRPNMLKAALRGHTLRLLGGVTGELTAEFLTKQLWGGFNGKNGAIVGQLGIRFQGDLEIDNFTYSLSKDPIEMPTYDLTQGKLDLVAMQNLSEERQKNLIIFLKQLIKFSVIFGGFGKSWRRVDHRLFYLDYFRQGNKPMIGCHWELLKQSQNLRFPVNELSDVTEFLDSLHNRIKKWVKLNNKSLKADGSNWREAWHPERVQVWGRIAENAFDSDAVYWFHGNYQGQKTIKNSNLTGKISKIGRIWHRMYPRYILEDNKLKETQEYVELLTIFPDDSETTKDFLAFLDERSDFELLWPN
;
A
#
# COMPACT_ATOMS: atom_id res chain seq x y z
N MET A 1 51.07 7.86 -2.94
CA MET A 1 50.13 8.96 -2.64
C MET A 1 48.88 8.38 -1.99
N PRO A 2 48.43 8.87 -0.84
CA PRO A 2 47.18 8.40 -0.24
C PRO A 2 46.04 8.79 -1.19
N LYS A 3 45.12 7.84 -1.50
CA LYS A 3 43.88 8.16 -2.22
C LYS A 3 43.20 9.31 -1.47
N LEU A 4 43.13 10.49 -2.08
CA LEU A 4 42.29 11.60 -1.63
C LEU A 4 40.91 11.01 -1.29
N ARG A 5 40.49 11.11 -0.02
CA ARG A 5 39.15 10.69 0.41
C ARG A 5 38.15 11.52 -0.39
N GLN A 6 37.57 10.92 -1.42
CA GLN A 6 36.55 11.59 -2.21
C GLN A 6 35.38 11.92 -1.28
N VAL A 7 34.85 13.13 -1.38
CA VAL A 7 33.62 13.53 -0.70
C VAL A 7 32.52 12.51 -1.05
N PRO A 8 31.78 11.92 -0.10
CA PRO A 8 30.78 10.91 -0.42
C PRO A 8 29.77 11.44 -1.46
N MET A 9 29.32 10.57 -2.37
CA MET A 9 28.43 10.96 -3.48
C MET A 9 27.14 11.66 -3.00
N MET A 10 26.63 11.29 -1.83
CA MET A 10 25.48 11.93 -1.18
C MET A 10 25.71 13.39 -0.76
N PHE A 11 26.95 13.87 -0.68
CA PHE A 11 27.27 15.27 -0.35
C PHE A 11 27.69 16.10 -1.58
N ARG A 12 27.73 15.49 -2.78
CA ARG A 12 28.12 16.18 -4.01
C ARG A 12 26.92 16.90 -4.63
N ALA A 13 27.17 18.04 -5.27
CA ALA A 13 26.16 18.74 -6.05
C ALA A 13 25.71 17.90 -7.25
N GLN A 14 24.41 17.93 -7.54
CA GLN A 14 23.81 17.14 -8.61
C GLN A 14 23.77 18.00 -9.87
N ILE A 15 24.74 17.76 -10.76
CA ILE A 15 24.83 18.42 -12.07
C ILE A 15 24.63 17.37 -13.16
N GLU A 16 24.01 17.74 -14.28
CA GLU A 16 23.78 16.82 -15.39
C GLU A 16 25.10 16.13 -15.81
N GLY A 17 25.07 14.80 -15.94
CA GLY A 17 26.26 13.99 -16.25
C GLY A 17 27.13 13.60 -15.04
N ARG A 18 26.82 14.03 -13.81
CA ARG A 18 27.44 13.55 -12.57
C ARG A 18 26.38 13.26 -11.50
N CYS A 19 26.57 12.17 -10.76
CA CYS A 19 25.79 11.90 -9.54
C CYS A 19 24.27 11.67 -9.80
N GLN A 20 23.83 10.78 -10.70
CA GLN A 20 22.38 10.52 -10.93
C GLN A 20 21.94 9.13 -10.40
N ILE A 21 21.23 9.06 -9.26
CA ILE A 21 20.77 7.77 -8.64
C ILE A 21 19.47 7.21 -9.27
N GLN A 22 18.79 7.91 -10.18
CA GLN A 22 17.39 7.59 -10.53
C GLN A 22 17.11 6.17 -11.05
N ARG A 23 18.11 5.46 -11.59
CA ARG A 23 17.91 4.17 -12.24
C ARG A 23 18.41 3.02 -11.36
N PRO A 24 17.66 1.90 -11.28
CA PRO A 24 18.08 0.73 -10.52
C PRO A 24 19.42 0.16 -11.01
N GLY A 25 20.34 -0.10 -10.07
CA GLY A 25 21.66 -0.68 -10.30
C GLY A 25 22.52 -0.68 -9.03
N GLU A 26 23.69 -1.30 -9.08
CA GLU A 26 24.62 -1.48 -7.93
C GLU A 26 25.13 -0.15 -7.34
N GLN A 27 25.06 0.95 -8.10
CA GLN A 27 25.50 2.26 -7.63
C GLN A 27 24.68 2.77 -6.44
N ALA A 28 23.40 2.43 -6.30
CA ALA A 28 22.60 2.96 -5.19
C ALA A 28 23.12 2.51 -3.81
N ASP A 29 23.59 1.27 -3.72
CA ASP A 29 24.14 0.71 -2.50
C ASP A 29 25.49 1.38 -2.18
N ASP A 30 26.37 1.57 -3.17
CA ASP A 30 27.64 2.30 -3.02
C ASP A 30 27.44 3.70 -2.44
N TRP A 31 26.42 4.43 -2.90
CA TRP A 31 26.11 5.77 -2.39
C TRP A 31 25.70 5.76 -0.93
N THR A 32 24.90 4.78 -0.53
CA THR A 32 24.50 4.64 0.88
C THR A 32 25.68 4.22 1.75
N GLN A 33 26.57 3.36 1.25
CA GLN A 33 27.78 2.94 1.94
C GLN A 33 28.73 4.13 2.15
N GLU A 34 29.04 4.90 1.11
CA GLU A 34 29.89 6.09 1.23
C GLU A 34 29.29 7.13 2.20
N TRP A 35 27.95 7.29 2.20
CA TRP A 35 27.27 8.19 3.12
C TRP A 35 27.39 7.72 4.57
N VAL A 36 27.15 6.44 4.82
CA VAL A 36 27.27 5.83 6.15
C VAL A 36 28.71 5.94 6.67
N ASP A 37 29.71 5.72 5.81
CA ASP A 37 31.13 5.83 6.15
C ASP A 37 31.57 7.27 6.39
N GLY A 38 31.00 8.23 5.65
CA GLY A 38 31.28 9.66 5.80
C GLY A 38 30.54 10.33 6.97
N ALA A 39 29.43 9.78 7.44
CA ALA A 39 28.66 10.33 8.55
C ALA A 39 29.36 10.08 9.90
N ALA A 40 29.41 11.07 10.78
CA ALA A 40 30.12 10.91 12.06
C ALA A 40 29.44 9.87 12.96
N ARG A 41 30.20 9.01 13.63
CA ARG A 41 29.66 7.92 14.45
C ARG A 41 28.80 8.37 15.63
N ASN A 42 28.95 9.58 16.14
CA ASN A 42 28.12 10.04 17.25
C ASN A 42 26.95 10.88 16.73
N VAL A 43 25.74 10.36 16.90
CA VAL A 43 24.49 11.06 16.62
C VAL A 43 24.45 12.40 17.39
N PRO A 44 23.99 13.50 16.78
CA PRO A 44 23.76 14.77 17.47
C PRO A 44 22.89 14.60 18.73
N GLN A 45 23.35 15.14 19.85
CA GLN A 45 22.60 15.18 21.11
C GLN A 45 21.97 16.56 21.28
N PHE A 46 20.75 16.60 21.83
CA PHE A 46 20.12 17.85 22.24
C PHE A 46 20.79 18.39 23.51
N ARG A 47 20.76 19.72 23.69
CA ARG A 47 21.25 20.36 24.92
C ARG A 47 20.26 20.12 26.06
N GLU A 48 20.72 20.22 27.31
CA GLU A 48 19.91 19.95 28.51
C GLU A 48 18.64 20.81 28.60
N ASN A 49 18.65 22.03 28.06
CA ASN A 49 17.51 22.94 28.06
C ASN A 49 16.45 22.62 26.98
N VAL A 50 16.62 21.54 26.22
CA VAL A 50 15.69 21.07 25.19
C VAL A 50 14.91 19.88 25.76
N LYS A 51 13.58 20.00 25.84
CA LYS A 51 12.72 18.87 26.19
C LYS A 51 12.66 17.92 25.00
N THR A 52 12.73 16.62 25.26
CA THR A 52 12.75 15.61 24.21
C THR A 52 11.69 14.53 24.42
N LYS A 53 11.19 13.98 23.30
CA LYS A 53 10.39 12.74 23.28
C LYS A 53 10.85 11.85 22.14
N GLU A 54 10.71 10.55 22.35
CA GLU A 54 11.15 9.52 21.42
C GLU A 54 9.96 8.80 20.79
N TYR A 55 10.03 8.53 19.48
CA TYR A 55 8.99 7.81 18.76
C TYR A 55 9.59 6.76 17.82
N ALA A 56 9.00 5.56 17.82
CA ALA A 56 9.33 4.50 16.89
C ALA A 56 8.48 4.62 15.62
N ILE A 57 9.13 4.54 14.46
CA ILE A 57 8.45 4.46 13.16
C ILE A 57 8.19 3.00 12.80
N THR A 58 6.95 2.71 12.38
CA THR A 58 6.46 1.35 12.11
C THR A 58 7.10 0.65 10.92
N TRP A 59 7.53 1.40 9.90
CA TRP A 59 8.11 0.87 8.67
C TRP A 59 9.20 1.81 8.13
N ARG A 60 9.12 2.32 6.91
CA ARG A 60 10.15 3.18 6.31
C ARG A 60 9.88 4.65 6.57
N PHE A 61 10.93 5.44 6.78
CA PHE A 61 10.86 6.89 6.99
C PHE A 61 11.70 7.63 5.95
N ILE A 62 11.15 8.71 5.39
CA ILE A 62 11.83 9.55 4.41
C ILE A 62 11.34 10.99 4.54
N THR A 63 12.25 11.95 4.61
CA THR A 63 11.91 13.38 4.66
C THR A 63 11.86 14.06 3.30
N ASN A 64 12.54 13.49 2.30
CA ASN A 64 12.74 14.06 0.97
C ASN A 64 13.40 15.45 1.03
N SER A 65 14.71 15.53 0.81
CA SER A 65 15.47 16.79 0.87
C SER A 65 14.96 17.84 -0.10
N GLY A 66 14.37 17.43 -1.24
CA GLY A 66 13.91 18.34 -2.30
C GLY A 66 15.02 19.18 -2.93
N GLN A 67 16.28 18.92 -2.58
CA GLN A 67 17.45 19.66 -3.07
C GLN A 67 17.83 19.25 -4.49
N ASP A 68 17.50 18.02 -4.87
CA ASP A 68 17.94 17.43 -6.12
C ASP A 68 16.74 16.84 -6.85
N GLU A 69 16.45 17.33 -8.06
CA GLU A 69 15.40 16.78 -8.93
C GLU A 69 15.65 15.29 -9.25
N GLY A 70 16.92 14.89 -9.16
CA GLY A 70 17.46 13.56 -9.42
C GLY A 70 17.22 12.51 -8.33
N VAL A 71 17.04 12.85 -7.05
CA VAL A 71 17.15 11.83 -6.00
C VAL A 71 16.19 12.08 -4.85
N ILE A 72 15.37 11.08 -4.55
CA ILE A 72 14.54 11.10 -3.34
C ILE A 72 15.37 10.56 -2.18
N ARG A 73 15.91 11.44 -1.35
CA ARG A 73 16.76 11.10 -0.21
C ARG A 73 16.35 11.82 1.08
N PRO A 74 16.75 11.33 2.26
CA PRO A 74 16.51 12.05 3.50
C PRO A 74 17.23 13.39 3.50
N VAL A 75 16.67 14.37 4.18
CA VAL A 75 17.39 15.59 4.53
C VAL A 75 18.56 15.19 5.44
N ILE A 76 19.77 15.66 5.11
CA ILE A 76 20.99 15.37 5.87
C ILE A 76 21.34 16.57 6.73
N GLY A 77 21.43 16.35 8.03
CA GLY A 77 21.66 17.36 9.05
C GLY A 77 23.09 17.37 9.55
N ALA A 78 23.27 17.84 10.78
CA ALA A 78 24.59 17.91 11.40
C ALA A 78 25.30 16.56 11.37
N LYS A 79 26.62 16.59 11.16
CA LYS A 79 27.49 15.41 11.15
C LYS A 79 27.12 14.33 10.11
N GLY A 80 26.37 14.70 9.07
CA GLY A 80 25.94 13.77 8.04
C GLY A 80 24.80 12.85 8.46
N CYS A 81 24.16 13.07 9.62
CA CYS A 81 23.04 12.25 10.07
C CYS A 81 21.74 12.64 9.36
N PRO A 82 20.87 11.68 9.01
CA PRO A 82 19.54 12.00 8.51
C PRO A 82 18.73 12.73 9.60
N PHE A 83 17.87 13.66 9.20
CA PHE A 83 17.02 14.38 10.17
C PHE A 83 15.64 14.73 9.62
N TYR A 84 14.72 14.92 10.57
CA TYR A 84 13.44 15.58 10.35
C TYR A 84 13.56 17.05 10.69
N PRO A 85 13.40 17.99 9.74
CA PRO A 85 13.63 19.39 10.01
C PRO A 85 12.69 20.00 11.05
N GLY A 86 13.24 20.87 11.90
CA GLY A 86 12.45 21.66 12.87
C GLY A 86 11.38 22.52 12.21
N SER A 87 11.60 23.01 10.99
CA SER A 87 10.58 23.70 10.19
C SER A 87 9.43 22.78 9.79
N SER A 88 9.72 21.53 9.41
CA SER A 88 8.69 20.52 9.12
C SER A 88 7.91 20.14 10.38
N MET A 89 8.61 20.00 11.50
CA MET A 89 8.02 19.77 12.83
C MET A 89 7.07 20.89 13.22
N LYS A 90 7.51 22.15 13.11
CA LYS A 90 6.69 23.34 13.35
C LYS A 90 5.46 23.36 12.45
N GLY A 91 5.61 23.07 11.15
CA GLY A 91 4.49 23.04 10.21
C GLY A 91 3.48 21.91 10.49
N ALA A 92 3.94 20.74 10.95
CA ALA A 92 3.06 19.66 11.39
C ALA A 92 2.34 20.02 12.69
N PHE A 93 3.06 20.55 13.68
CA PHE A 93 2.52 21.02 14.95
C PHE A 93 1.43 22.09 14.74
N LEU A 94 1.75 23.13 13.96
CA LEU A 94 0.84 24.24 13.67
C LEU A 94 -0.50 23.77 13.10
N ARG A 95 -0.50 22.76 12.23
CA ARG A 95 -1.71 22.25 11.56
C ARG A 95 -2.74 21.65 12.53
N VAL A 96 -2.32 21.19 13.70
CA VAL A 96 -3.20 20.56 14.70
C VAL A 96 -3.26 21.34 16.01
N CYS A 97 -2.46 22.40 16.14
CA CYS A 97 -2.43 23.29 17.29
C CYS A 97 -3.74 24.08 17.38
N PRO A 98 -4.39 24.17 18.57
CA PRO A 98 -5.57 25.00 18.79
C PRO A 98 -5.34 26.45 18.36
N GLN A 99 -6.32 27.07 17.69
CA GLN A 99 -6.16 28.38 17.03
C GLN A 99 -5.68 29.46 18.02
N GLU A 100 -6.21 29.43 19.23
CA GLU A 100 -5.89 30.33 20.33
C GLU A 100 -4.42 30.23 20.80
N LYS A 101 -3.74 29.11 20.57
CA LYS A 101 -2.33 28.90 20.94
C LYS A 101 -1.35 29.06 19.77
N GLN A 102 -1.83 29.11 18.53
CA GLN A 102 -0.96 29.08 17.34
C GLN A 102 0.03 30.25 17.30
N ILE A 103 -0.45 31.48 17.52
CA ILE A 103 0.40 32.66 17.50
C ILE A 103 1.42 32.64 18.65
N ASP A 104 1.02 32.18 19.84
CA ASP A 104 1.93 32.18 20.98
C ASP A 104 2.99 31.08 20.87
N TYR A 105 2.62 29.87 20.46
CA TYR A 105 3.58 28.75 20.32
C TYR A 105 4.43 28.85 19.06
N CYS A 106 3.81 29.13 17.91
CA CYS A 106 4.49 29.08 16.62
C CYS A 106 4.87 30.45 16.07
N GLY A 107 4.26 31.53 16.56
CA GLY A 107 4.39 32.85 15.94
C GLY A 107 3.59 32.96 14.64
N GLY A 108 3.51 34.17 14.12
CA GLY A 108 2.75 34.46 12.91
C GLY A 108 2.64 35.95 12.65
N LYS A 109 1.79 36.33 11.70
CA LYS A 109 1.47 37.75 11.45
C LYS A 109 0.33 38.20 12.36
N VAL A 110 0.51 39.36 13.00
CA VAL A 110 -0.52 40.06 13.78
C VAL A 110 -0.60 41.47 13.22
N GLY A 111 -1.64 41.75 12.43
CA GLY A 111 -1.66 42.94 11.57
C GLY A 111 -0.53 42.89 10.54
N ASP A 112 0.24 43.97 10.45
CA ASP A 112 1.41 44.07 9.56
C ASP A 112 2.72 43.59 10.19
N GLU A 113 2.72 43.26 11.48
CA GLU A 113 3.91 42.83 12.22
C GLU A 113 4.04 41.30 12.28
N THR A 114 5.28 40.81 12.28
CA THR A 114 5.57 39.38 12.47
C THR A 114 6.01 39.14 13.91
N LYS A 115 5.19 38.42 14.68
CA LYS A 115 5.47 38.07 16.08
C LYS A 115 6.14 36.69 16.16
N PRO A 116 7.29 36.55 16.84
CA PRO A 116 7.90 35.23 17.07
C PRO A 116 7.08 34.43 18.09
N GLY A 117 7.00 33.13 17.89
CA GLY A 117 6.45 32.20 18.87
C GLY A 117 7.47 31.91 19.98
N ILE A 118 6.98 31.44 21.12
CA ILE A 118 7.82 31.07 22.26
C ILE A 118 8.54 29.74 22.04
N LEU A 119 8.02 28.85 21.19
CA LEU A 119 8.61 27.52 20.96
C LEU A 119 9.60 27.52 19.80
N ARG A 120 10.74 26.87 20.05
CA ARG A 120 11.74 26.52 19.05
C ARG A 120 11.71 25.02 18.82
N PHE A 121 11.37 24.65 17.59
CA PHE A 121 11.34 23.27 17.11
C PHE A 121 12.71 22.90 16.54
N HIS A 122 13.40 21.95 17.16
CA HIS A 122 14.74 21.52 16.73
C HIS A 122 14.70 20.41 15.68
N GLY A 123 13.55 19.77 15.51
CA GLY A 123 13.38 18.63 14.61
C GLY A 123 13.64 17.31 15.31
N GLY A 124 13.90 16.27 14.52
CA GLY A 124 14.14 14.91 15.01
C GLY A 124 15.36 14.25 14.39
N TYR A 125 16.14 13.57 15.22
CA TYR A 125 17.30 12.76 14.80
C TYR A 125 17.08 11.29 15.15
N PRO A 126 17.70 10.34 14.44
CA PRO A 126 17.81 8.96 14.92
C PRO A 126 18.32 8.94 16.36
N LYS A 127 17.84 8.01 17.19
CA LYS A 127 18.29 7.87 18.58
C LYS A 127 19.77 7.51 18.68
N ASP A 128 20.20 6.61 17.81
CA ASP A 128 21.51 5.96 17.81
C ASP A 128 21.91 5.62 16.36
N ASN A 129 22.95 4.81 16.16
CA ASN A 129 23.44 4.44 14.83
C ASN A 129 22.72 3.26 14.18
N THR A 130 21.70 2.67 14.80
CA THR A 130 20.98 1.51 14.23
C THR A 130 20.42 1.78 12.83
N TRP A 131 20.17 3.05 12.49
CA TRP A 131 19.77 3.46 11.15
C TRP A 131 20.78 3.11 10.05
N ARG A 132 22.06 2.95 10.38
CA ARG A 132 23.15 2.61 9.46
C ARG A 132 23.24 1.11 9.16
N GLU A 133 22.73 0.29 10.08
CA GLU A 133 22.86 -1.17 10.05
C GLU A 133 21.76 -1.83 9.20
N LYS A 134 20.78 -1.05 8.75
CA LYS A 134 19.63 -1.52 7.96
C LYS A 134 19.75 -1.04 6.52
N ASN A 135 19.11 -1.77 5.61
CA ASN A 135 19.12 -1.39 4.20
C ASN A 135 18.41 -0.05 3.95
N LEU A 136 19.18 0.93 3.49
CA LEU A 136 18.74 2.30 3.20
C LEU A 136 18.17 2.46 1.79
N VAL A 137 18.56 1.58 0.86
CA VAL A 137 18.10 1.64 -0.53
C VAL A 137 16.70 1.06 -0.63
N ASP A 138 15.83 1.82 -1.28
CA ASP A 138 14.43 1.52 -1.45
C ASP A 138 13.98 1.84 -2.89
N VAL A 139 12.85 1.27 -3.30
CA VAL A 139 12.34 1.34 -4.67
C VAL A 139 10.86 1.71 -4.66
N VAL A 140 10.50 2.63 -5.55
CA VAL A 140 9.12 2.94 -5.89
C VAL A 140 8.87 2.58 -7.34
N HIS A 141 7.89 1.73 -7.59
CA HIS A 141 7.53 1.30 -8.95
C HIS A 141 6.05 1.54 -9.22
N PRO A 142 5.68 2.67 -9.85
CA PRO A 142 4.30 2.94 -10.25
C PRO A 142 3.87 1.97 -11.37
N GLN A 143 3.08 0.95 -11.03
CA GLN A 143 2.63 -0.07 -11.98
C GLN A 143 1.13 -0.01 -12.31
N GLU A 144 0.34 0.87 -11.68
CA GLU A 144 -1.13 0.84 -11.80
C GLU A 144 -1.62 0.94 -13.25
N GLY A 145 -1.06 1.86 -14.04
CA GLY A 145 -1.46 2.01 -15.45
C GLY A 145 -1.29 0.72 -16.23
N TRP A 146 -0.14 0.07 -16.07
CA TRP A 146 0.16 -1.23 -16.68
C TRP A 146 -0.76 -2.33 -16.15
N GLN A 147 -1.06 -2.32 -14.85
CA GLN A 147 -1.87 -3.33 -14.16
C GLN A 147 -3.37 -3.23 -14.42
N VAL A 148 -3.91 -2.05 -14.72
CA VAL A 148 -5.36 -1.82 -14.88
C VAL A 148 -5.76 -1.56 -16.34
N LYS A 149 -4.98 -0.74 -17.06
CA LYS A 149 -5.40 -0.19 -18.36
C LYS A 149 -5.00 -1.09 -19.52
N ASP A 150 -3.72 -1.15 -19.83
CA ASP A 150 -3.18 -1.86 -20.98
C ASP A 150 -1.69 -2.25 -20.77
N ASN A 151 -1.14 -3.05 -21.68
CA ASN A 151 0.25 -3.51 -21.58
C ASN A 151 1.30 -2.49 -22.06
N ASN A 152 0.87 -1.38 -22.68
CA ASN A 152 1.73 -0.36 -23.26
C ASN A 152 1.98 0.83 -22.30
N ALA A 153 1.25 0.89 -21.18
CA ALA A 153 1.44 1.91 -20.16
C ALA A 153 2.87 1.89 -19.61
N LYS A 154 3.61 2.99 -19.82
CA LYS A 154 4.98 3.17 -19.35
C LYS A 154 5.05 3.04 -17.82
N HIS A 155 5.99 2.25 -17.34
CA HIS A 155 6.32 2.15 -15.92
C HIS A 155 7.83 2.03 -15.73
N SER A 156 8.37 2.63 -14.68
CA SER A 156 9.76 2.50 -14.30
C SER A 156 9.89 2.38 -12.78
N ALA A 157 10.89 1.64 -12.34
CA ALA A 157 11.30 1.61 -10.95
C ALA A 157 12.24 2.80 -10.68
N PHE A 158 12.00 3.50 -9.58
CA PHE A 158 12.78 4.64 -9.14
C PHE A 158 13.40 4.35 -7.79
N ILE A 159 14.69 4.68 -7.65
CA ILE A 159 15.41 4.54 -6.38
C ILE A 159 15.03 5.68 -5.44
N GLN A 160 14.86 5.35 -4.16
CA GLN A 160 14.80 6.30 -3.06
C GLN A 160 15.64 5.80 -1.88
N ILE A 161 16.14 6.73 -1.08
CA ILE A 161 16.89 6.41 0.15
C ILE A 161 15.97 6.67 1.34
N SER A 162 15.76 5.65 2.17
CA SER A 162 14.83 5.69 3.30
C SER A 162 15.36 4.91 4.49
N LEU A 163 14.91 5.29 5.68
CA LEU A 163 15.34 4.68 6.94
C LEU A 163 14.36 3.57 7.31
N TYR A 164 14.84 2.35 7.54
CA TYR A 164 14.00 1.22 7.93
C TYR A 164 13.81 1.16 9.45
N LYS A 165 12.56 1.32 9.90
CA LYS A 165 12.08 1.31 11.30
C LYS A 165 12.92 2.13 12.28
N PRO A 166 13.27 3.40 11.97
CA PRO A 166 14.10 4.20 12.88
C PRO A 166 13.33 4.55 14.16
N ARG A 167 14.08 4.70 15.25
CA ARG A 167 13.64 5.41 16.47
C ARG A 167 14.16 6.84 16.38
N LEU A 168 13.27 7.82 16.49
CA LEU A 168 13.59 9.24 16.35
C LEU A 168 13.39 9.97 17.68
N VAL A 169 14.34 10.83 18.05
CA VAL A 169 14.26 11.72 19.21
C VAL A 169 13.99 13.13 18.69
N PHE A 170 12.88 13.73 19.14
CA PHE A 170 12.48 15.08 18.79
C PHE A 170 12.75 16.05 19.92
N GLY A 171 13.13 17.28 19.59
CA GLY A 171 13.44 18.32 20.56
C GLY A 171 12.61 19.60 20.39
N ILE A 172 12.06 20.10 21.50
CA ILE A 172 11.41 21.42 21.59
C ILE A 172 12.03 22.18 22.77
N SER A 173 12.33 23.46 22.58
CA SER A 173 12.70 24.36 23.68
C SER A 173 11.81 25.60 23.67
N SER A 174 11.71 26.29 24.79
CA SER A 174 10.97 27.55 24.91
C SER A 174 11.90 28.73 25.22
N THR A 175 11.53 29.93 24.78
CA THR A 175 12.19 31.18 25.19
C THR A 175 11.73 31.68 26.57
N LYS A 176 10.68 31.06 27.13
CA LYS A 176 10.16 31.31 28.47
C LYS A 176 10.22 30.04 29.30
N GLU A 177 10.32 30.20 30.61
CA GLU A 177 10.06 29.09 31.54
C GLU A 177 8.57 28.73 31.47
N LEU A 178 8.28 27.45 31.26
CA LEU A 178 6.93 26.91 31.17
C LEU A 178 6.82 25.84 32.25
N ASP A 179 5.66 25.74 32.88
CA ASP A 179 5.37 24.68 33.82
C ASP A 179 5.21 23.32 33.12
N ASP A 180 5.19 22.25 33.91
CA ASP A 180 5.07 20.90 33.39
C ASP A 180 3.72 20.66 32.70
N SER A 181 2.64 21.36 33.11
CA SER A 181 1.32 21.20 32.49
C SER A 181 1.27 21.74 31.07
N GLU A 182 1.96 22.86 30.82
CA GLU A 182 2.09 23.44 29.50
C GLU A 182 3.00 22.59 28.60
N TRP A 183 4.05 21.98 29.15
CA TRP A 183 4.86 21.01 28.41
C TRP A 183 4.06 19.76 28.01
N GLU A 184 3.19 19.25 28.88
CA GLU A 184 2.30 18.14 28.54
C GLU A 184 1.31 18.52 27.42
N GLU A 185 0.76 19.74 27.45
CA GLU A 185 -0.09 20.26 26.37
C GLU A 185 0.68 20.30 25.04
N ILE A 186 1.88 20.89 25.03
CA ILE A 186 2.75 20.98 23.85
C ILE A 186 3.03 19.57 23.29
N TRP A 187 3.39 18.62 24.14
CA TRP A 187 3.65 17.26 23.66
C TRP A 187 2.41 16.55 23.17
N LYS A 188 1.24 16.78 23.77
CA LYS A 188 -0.03 16.24 23.27
C LYS A 188 -0.37 16.79 21.88
N ILE A 189 -0.12 18.08 21.62
CA ILE A 189 -0.27 18.67 20.28
C ILE A 189 0.71 18.02 19.30
N TRP A 190 1.97 17.82 19.71
CA TRP A 190 2.95 17.14 18.87
C TRP A 190 2.59 15.67 18.58
N GLU A 191 2.09 14.94 19.57
CA GLU A 191 1.62 13.55 19.42
C GLU A 191 0.43 13.45 18.47
N LYS A 192 -0.49 14.40 18.55
CA LYS A 192 -1.56 14.55 17.54
C LYS A 192 -0.98 14.80 16.15
N ALA A 193 0.04 15.67 16.03
CA ALA A 193 0.65 16.03 14.75
C ALA A 193 1.40 14.85 14.11
N ILE A 194 2.30 14.21 14.86
CA ILE A 194 3.08 13.05 14.38
C ILE A 194 2.15 11.88 14.07
N GLY A 195 0.97 11.81 14.69
CA GLY A 195 -0.06 10.82 14.43
C GLY A 195 -0.60 10.81 12.99
N TYR A 196 -0.58 11.94 12.29
CA TYR A 196 -0.88 11.98 10.84
C TYR A 196 0.26 11.42 9.98
N GLY A 197 1.39 11.09 10.61
CA GLY A 197 2.65 10.66 10.04
C GLY A 197 3.54 11.84 9.58
N ILE A 198 4.83 11.56 9.41
CA ILE A 198 5.85 12.56 9.12
C ILE A 198 6.68 12.26 7.87
N GLY A 199 7.22 13.31 7.26
CA GLY A 199 8.05 13.20 6.06
C GLY A 199 7.22 13.12 4.78
N SER A 200 7.66 12.29 3.84
CA SER A 200 7.06 12.13 2.51
C SER A 200 6.37 10.77 2.37
N ARG A 201 5.44 10.68 1.42
CA ARG A 201 4.64 9.47 1.11
C ARG A 201 3.85 8.92 2.31
N VAL A 202 3.48 9.81 3.22
CA VAL A 202 2.83 9.50 4.50
C VAL A 202 1.55 8.69 4.35
N SER A 203 0.74 9.04 3.34
CA SER A 203 -0.51 8.32 3.04
C SER A 203 -0.29 6.88 2.59
N ALA A 204 0.91 6.50 2.15
CA ALA A 204 1.28 5.14 1.77
C ALA A 204 1.93 4.34 2.91
N GLY A 205 1.94 4.86 4.13
CA GLY A 205 2.48 4.20 5.32
C GLY A 205 3.90 4.60 5.71
N TYR A 206 4.57 5.48 4.95
CA TYR A 206 5.89 5.99 5.32
C TYR A 206 5.80 6.95 6.51
N GLY A 207 6.78 6.92 7.40
CA GLY A 207 6.89 7.83 8.53
C GLY A 207 5.71 7.77 9.50
N GLN A 208 5.01 6.62 9.55
CA GLN A 208 3.90 6.39 10.47
C GLN A 208 4.43 5.93 11.83
N PRO A 209 4.18 6.67 12.92
CA PRO A 209 4.59 6.27 14.27
C PRO A 209 3.74 5.13 14.84
N GLN A 210 4.25 4.46 15.87
CA GLN A 210 3.51 3.51 16.71
C GLN A 210 2.65 4.24 17.76
N ILE A 211 1.71 5.09 17.32
CA ILE A 211 0.74 5.75 18.22
C ILE A 211 -0.69 5.64 17.67
N ASN A 212 -1.66 5.60 18.58
CA ASN A 212 -3.08 5.68 18.23
C ASN A 212 -3.49 7.13 17.96
N THR A 213 -4.41 7.34 17.03
CA THR A 213 -4.77 8.67 16.54
C THR A 213 -6.24 8.79 16.22
N ASP A 214 -6.77 10.00 16.38
CA ASP A 214 -8.20 10.29 16.21
C ASP A 214 -8.65 10.37 14.74
N ASN A 215 -7.71 10.29 13.78
CA ASN A 215 -8.00 10.39 12.35
C ASN A 215 -8.29 9.02 11.68
N THR A 216 -8.40 7.93 12.44
CA THR A 216 -8.77 6.62 11.91
C THR A 216 -10.24 6.58 11.53
N LEU A 217 -10.54 6.26 10.26
CA LEU A 217 -11.90 6.07 9.76
C LEU A 217 -12.37 4.62 9.89
N LEU A 218 -11.47 3.67 9.62
CA LEU A 218 -11.77 2.23 9.69
C LEU A 218 -10.51 1.45 10.06
N SER A 219 -10.59 0.63 11.11
CA SER A 219 -9.56 -0.37 11.43
C SER A 219 -9.97 -1.73 10.89
N VAL A 220 -9.04 -2.41 10.22
CA VAL A 220 -9.20 -3.74 9.65
C VAL A 220 -8.13 -4.65 10.23
N TYR A 221 -8.55 -5.76 10.83
CA TYR A 221 -7.68 -6.78 11.38
C TYR A 221 -7.64 -7.95 10.40
N LEU A 222 -6.43 -8.32 9.97
CA LEU A 222 -6.21 -9.25 8.89
C LEU A 222 -5.02 -10.16 9.18
N LYS A 223 -5.08 -11.37 8.65
CA LYS A 223 -3.96 -12.30 8.51
C LYS A 223 -3.76 -12.62 7.03
N GLY A 224 -2.56 -13.02 6.65
CA GLY A 224 -2.32 -13.41 5.27
C GLY A 224 -0.92 -13.89 5.02
N GLN A 225 -0.76 -14.58 3.89
CA GLN A 225 0.51 -15.16 3.48
C GLN A 225 0.69 -15.07 1.97
N GLY A 226 1.94 -15.05 1.52
CA GLY A 226 2.28 -15.05 0.11
C GLY A 226 3.68 -14.52 -0.16
N LEU A 227 3.89 -13.97 -1.36
CA LEU A 227 5.19 -13.43 -1.79
C LEU A 227 5.48 -12.04 -1.21
N ALA A 228 6.61 -11.92 -0.51
CA ALA A 228 7.14 -10.65 -0.06
C ALA A 228 7.86 -9.92 -1.22
N SER A 229 8.06 -8.61 -1.03
CA SER A 229 8.85 -7.84 -2.00
C SER A 229 10.32 -8.12 -1.82
N GLN A 230 11.08 -8.06 -2.91
CA GLN A 230 12.51 -8.24 -2.90
C GLN A 230 13.18 -6.86 -3.07
N LEU A 231 14.10 -6.54 -2.17
CA LEU A 231 14.96 -5.36 -2.28
C LEU A 231 16.02 -5.58 -3.37
N ILE A 232 16.75 -4.52 -3.74
CA ILE A 232 17.79 -4.60 -4.79
C ILE A 232 18.88 -5.60 -4.40
N ASN A 233 19.28 -5.59 -3.13
CA ASN A 233 20.22 -6.53 -2.55
C ASN A 233 19.62 -7.95 -2.33
N LYS A 234 18.49 -8.26 -2.97
CA LYS A 234 17.77 -9.55 -2.92
C LYS A 234 17.12 -9.92 -1.59
N THR A 235 17.25 -9.11 -0.54
CA THR A 235 16.61 -9.38 0.76
C THR A 235 15.09 -9.20 0.69
N GLY A 236 14.37 -10.00 1.47
CA GLY A 236 12.91 -9.92 1.60
C GLY A 236 12.45 -8.76 2.47
N GLU A 237 11.40 -8.05 2.04
CA GLU A 237 10.72 -7.05 2.85
C GLU A 237 9.21 -7.09 2.61
N PHE A 238 8.43 -7.16 3.68
CA PHE A 238 7.01 -6.85 3.61
C PHE A 238 6.83 -5.34 3.56
N ARG A 239 6.10 -4.90 2.53
CA ARG A 239 5.89 -3.49 2.24
C ARG A 239 4.42 -3.13 2.40
N PRO A 240 4.01 -2.54 3.54
CA PRO A 240 2.61 -2.22 3.80
C PRO A 240 1.97 -1.29 2.76
N ASN A 241 2.77 -0.50 2.02
CA ASN A 241 2.25 0.30 0.91
C ASN A 241 1.52 -0.53 -0.16
N MET A 242 1.77 -1.84 -0.24
CA MET A 242 1.04 -2.76 -1.13
C MET A 242 -0.47 -2.77 -0.82
N LEU A 243 -0.85 -2.62 0.45
CA LEU A 243 -2.25 -2.59 0.88
C LEU A 243 -2.95 -1.37 0.25
N LYS A 244 -2.35 -0.18 0.37
CA LYS A 244 -2.87 1.01 -0.30
C LYS A 244 -2.89 0.86 -1.82
N ALA A 245 -1.82 0.30 -2.40
CA ALA A 245 -1.73 0.14 -3.85
C ALA A 245 -2.88 -0.73 -4.39
N ALA A 246 -3.21 -1.83 -3.70
CA ALA A 246 -4.34 -2.67 -4.03
C ALA A 246 -5.67 -1.92 -3.88
N LEU A 247 -5.95 -1.29 -2.72
CA LEU A 247 -7.19 -0.55 -2.49
C LEU A 247 -7.40 0.58 -3.50
N ARG A 248 -6.33 1.32 -3.81
CA ARG A 248 -6.34 2.37 -4.84
C ARG A 248 -6.62 1.77 -6.22
N GLY A 249 -5.98 0.67 -6.57
CA GLY A 249 -6.22 -0.02 -7.83
C GLY A 249 -7.64 -0.59 -7.95
N HIS A 250 -8.20 -1.15 -6.87
CA HIS A 250 -9.59 -1.63 -6.85
C HIS A 250 -10.58 -0.46 -6.96
N THR A 251 -10.31 0.66 -6.29
CA THR A 251 -11.06 1.91 -6.46
C THR A 251 -11.09 2.34 -7.92
N LEU A 252 -9.93 2.34 -8.59
CA LEU A 252 -9.83 2.71 -10.00
C LEU A 252 -10.66 1.78 -10.91
N ARG A 253 -10.57 0.46 -10.69
CA ARG A 253 -11.33 -0.55 -11.46
C ARG A 253 -12.84 -0.39 -11.33
N LEU A 254 -13.32 -0.18 -10.10
CA LEU A 254 -14.74 0.05 -9.80
C LEU A 254 -15.24 1.36 -10.42
N LEU A 255 -14.48 2.45 -10.28
CA LEU A 255 -14.84 3.75 -10.88
C LEU A 255 -14.77 3.73 -12.41
N GLY A 256 -13.79 3.01 -12.97
CA GLY A 256 -13.70 2.77 -14.41
C GLY A 256 -14.89 1.96 -14.94
N GLY A 257 -15.54 1.18 -14.10
CA GLY A 257 -16.77 0.46 -14.43
C GLY A 257 -18.02 1.33 -14.58
N VAL A 258 -18.02 2.58 -14.11
CA VAL A 258 -19.22 3.45 -14.13
C VAL A 258 -18.96 4.87 -14.64
N THR A 259 -17.70 5.20 -14.94
CA THR A 259 -17.28 6.53 -15.44
C THR A 259 -16.26 6.40 -16.56
N GLY A 260 -16.01 7.50 -17.27
CA GLY A 260 -14.90 7.60 -18.22
C GLY A 260 -13.54 7.74 -17.53
N GLU A 261 -12.46 7.52 -18.29
CA GLU A 261 -11.08 7.43 -17.78
C GLU A 261 -10.66 8.66 -16.96
N LEU A 262 -10.89 9.87 -17.48
CA LEU A 262 -10.52 11.11 -16.80
C LEU A 262 -11.23 11.26 -15.44
N THR A 263 -12.50 10.89 -15.36
CA THR A 263 -13.30 10.97 -14.13
C THR A 263 -12.86 9.92 -13.12
N ALA A 264 -12.69 8.67 -13.56
CA ALA A 264 -12.22 7.58 -12.71
C ALA A 264 -10.85 7.88 -12.09
N GLU A 265 -9.92 8.39 -12.89
CA GLU A 265 -8.61 8.81 -12.41
C GLU A 265 -8.69 9.99 -11.44
N PHE A 266 -9.46 11.03 -11.78
CA PHE A 266 -9.62 12.21 -10.95
C PHE A 266 -10.14 11.84 -9.56
N LEU A 267 -11.22 11.05 -9.50
CA LEU A 267 -11.83 10.60 -8.25
C LEU A 267 -10.89 9.68 -7.46
N THR A 268 -10.15 8.80 -8.13
CA THR A 268 -9.13 7.96 -7.50
C THR A 268 -7.99 8.79 -6.91
N LYS A 269 -7.51 9.81 -7.63
CA LYS A 269 -6.47 10.74 -7.17
C LYS A 269 -6.97 11.62 -6.02
N GLN A 270 -8.23 12.06 -6.05
CA GLN A 270 -8.85 12.79 -4.95
C GLN A 270 -8.91 11.94 -3.67
N LEU A 271 -9.24 10.66 -3.78
CA LEU A 271 -9.28 9.76 -2.63
C LEU A 271 -7.89 9.40 -2.12
N TRP A 272 -7.02 8.86 -2.97
CA TRP A 272 -5.78 8.21 -2.54
C TRP A 272 -4.51 9.04 -2.76
N GLY A 273 -4.65 10.20 -3.38
CA GLY A 273 -3.56 11.06 -3.82
C GLY A 273 -3.00 10.64 -5.18
N GLY A 274 -2.13 11.48 -5.72
CA GLY A 274 -1.47 11.23 -7.00
C GLY A 274 -0.68 12.42 -7.49
N PHE A 275 -0.41 12.44 -8.80
CA PHE A 275 0.29 13.54 -9.47
C PHE A 275 -0.58 14.08 -10.61
N ASN A 276 -0.60 15.39 -10.80
CA ASN A 276 -1.37 16.08 -11.83
C ASN A 276 -0.47 16.79 -12.85
N GLY A 277 0.61 16.11 -13.25
CA GLY A 277 1.62 16.66 -14.16
C GLY A 277 2.19 17.97 -13.62
N LYS A 278 2.17 19.03 -14.44
CA LYS A 278 2.69 20.36 -14.07
C LYS A 278 1.97 21.00 -12.87
N ASN A 279 0.74 20.58 -12.57
CA ASN A 279 -0.03 21.10 -11.43
C ASN A 279 0.37 20.44 -10.10
N GLY A 280 1.43 19.62 -10.10
CA GLY A 280 2.05 19.08 -8.89
C GLY A 280 1.31 17.90 -8.27
N ALA A 281 1.63 17.65 -7.00
CA ALA A 281 1.10 16.52 -6.24
C ALA A 281 -0.33 16.82 -5.72
N ILE A 282 -1.20 15.81 -5.81
CA ILE A 282 -2.53 15.83 -5.19
C ILE A 282 -2.43 15.10 -3.85
N VAL A 283 -2.75 15.82 -2.76
CA VAL A 283 -2.94 15.22 -1.44
C VAL A 283 -4.30 14.53 -1.40
N GLY A 284 -4.30 13.21 -1.27
CA GLY A 284 -5.53 12.42 -1.16
C GLY A 284 -6.25 12.65 0.17
N GLN A 285 -7.54 12.32 0.21
CA GLN A 285 -8.35 12.29 1.42
C GLN A 285 -7.97 11.13 2.36
N LEU A 286 -7.43 10.03 1.81
CA LEU A 286 -7.20 8.77 2.50
C LEU A 286 -5.72 8.39 2.53
N GLY A 287 -5.33 7.78 3.64
CA GLY A 287 -4.04 7.13 3.83
C GLY A 287 -4.19 5.78 4.53
N ILE A 288 -3.06 5.11 4.69
CA ILE A 288 -2.99 3.87 5.47
C ILE A 288 -1.95 3.98 6.58
N ARG A 289 -2.22 3.27 7.67
CA ARG A 289 -1.23 2.91 8.69
C ARG A 289 -1.35 1.42 8.95
N PHE A 290 -0.21 0.75 9.05
CA PHE A 290 -0.18 -0.70 9.23
C PHE A 290 0.74 -1.07 10.39
N GLN A 291 0.28 -2.00 11.21
CA GLN A 291 1.02 -2.61 12.31
C GLN A 291 0.76 -4.11 12.26
N GLY A 292 1.75 -4.94 12.55
CA GLY A 292 1.52 -6.38 12.61
C GLY A 292 2.77 -7.18 12.91
N ASP A 293 2.52 -8.40 13.38
CA ASP A 293 3.51 -9.42 13.68
C ASP A 293 3.74 -10.24 12.42
N LEU A 294 4.90 -9.99 11.80
CA LEU A 294 5.22 -10.45 10.46
C LEU A 294 6.55 -11.18 10.48
N GLU A 295 6.53 -12.39 9.93
CA GLU A 295 7.72 -13.17 9.64
C GLU A 295 8.02 -13.12 8.14
N ILE A 296 9.30 -12.89 7.81
CA ILE A 296 9.81 -13.01 6.44
C ILE A 296 10.61 -14.29 6.38
N ASP A 297 10.22 -15.17 5.47
CA ASP A 297 10.91 -16.42 5.19
C ASP A 297 11.21 -16.50 3.68
N ASN A 298 11.94 -17.51 3.23
CA ASN A 298 12.26 -17.74 1.83
C ASN A 298 11.67 -19.07 1.35
N PHE A 299 10.99 -19.02 0.21
CA PHE A 299 10.65 -20.20 -0.55
C PHE A 299 11.72 -20.46 -1.60
N THR A 300 12.25 -21.68 -1.64
CA THR A 300 13.34 -22.05 -2.55
C THR A 300 12.87 -23.08 -3.56
N TYR A 301 13.24 -22.86 -4.83
CA TYR A 301 13.01 -23.82 -5.90
C TYR A 301 14.20 -23.88 -6.86
N SER A 302 14.40 -25.02 -7.51
CA SER A 302 15.55 -25.26 -8.38
C SER A 302 15.11 -25.62 -9.79
N LEU A 303 15.38 -24.74 -10.76
CA LEU A 303 15.26 -25.04 -12.19
C LEU A 303 16.56 -25.60 -12.79
N SER A 304 17.67 -25.43 -12.07
CA SER A 304 19.02 -25.85 -12.44
C SER A 304 19.82 -26.16 -11.16
N LYS A 305 21.16 -26.26 -11.25
CA LYS A 305 22.03 -26.50 -10.10
C LYS A 305 21.95 -25.40 -9.04
N ASP A 306 21.59 -24.18 -9.43
CA ASP A 306 21.54 -23.03 -8.53
C ASP A 306 20.10 -22.80 -8.04
N PRO A 307 19.83 -22.90 -6.73
CA PRO A 307 18.51 -22.64 -6.18
C PRO A 307 18.13 -21.16 -6.32
N ILE A 308 16.86 -20.92 -6.62
CA ILE A 308 16.28 -19.58 -6.67
C ILE A 308 15.47 -19.38 -5.40
N GLU A 309 15.82 -18.35 -4.63
CA GLU A 309 15.11 -17.95 -3.43
C GLU A 309 14.07 -16.87 -3.74
N MET A 310 12.87 -17.04 -3.19
CA MET A 310 11.76 -16.11 -3.28
C MET A 310 11.29 -15.73 -1.88
N PRO A 311 11.43 -14.45 -1.48
CA PRO A 311 10.91 -14.00 -0.20
C PRO A 311 9.41 -14.22 -0.09
N THR A 312 8.99 -14.73 1.05
CA THR A 312 7.60 -14.94 1.45
C THR A 312 7.32 -14.22 2.76
N TYR A 313 6.05 -13.98 3.04
CA TYR A 313 5.60 -13.51 4.33
C TYR A 313 4.53 -14.43 4.90
N ASP A 314 4.52 -14.51 6.21
CA ASP A 314 3.39 -14.96 7.01
C ASP A 314 3.05 -13.85 8.03
N LEU A 315 1.82 -13.36 7.95
CA LEU A 315 1.26 -12.37 8.83
C LEU A 315 0.14 -13.04 9.62
N THR A 316 0.39 -13.35 10.88
CA THR A 316 -0.60 -13.98 11.76
C THR A 316 -1.56 -12.96 12.35
N GLN A 317 -1.07 -11.76 12.67
CA GLN A 317 -1.87 -10.65 13.19
C GLN A 317 -1.42 -9.32 12.62
N GLY A 318 -2.26 -8.71 11.77
CA GLY A 318 -2.07 -7.35 11.28
C GLY A 318 -3.29 -6.46 11.57
N LYS A 319 -3.02 -5.18 11.77
CA LYS A 319 -3.98 -4.08 11.89
C LYS A 319 -3.67 -3.04 10.81
N LEU A 320 -4.60 -2.90 9.87
CA LEU A 320 -4.63 -1.84 8.86
C LEU A 320 -5.63 -0.76 9.27
N ASP A 321 -5.15 0.43 9.61
CA ASP A 321 -5.97 1.61 9.77
C ASP A 321 -6.06 2.37 8.43
N LEU A 322 -7.29 2.63 8.00
CA LEU A 322 -7.60 3.58 6.94
C LEU A 322 -7.85 4.93 7.59
N VAL A 323 -7.02 5.91 7.28
CA VAL A 323 -6.98 7.20 7.98
C VAL A 323 -7.39 8.35 7.08
N ALA A 324 -8.04 9.35 7.67
CA ALA A 324 -8.27 10.64 7.03
C ALA A 324 -6.98 11.47 7.05
N MET A 325 -6.56 11.93 5.87
CA MET A 325 -5.37 12.78 5.72
C MET A 325 -5.68 14.28 5.79
N GLN A 326 -6.96 14.62 5.89
CA GLN A 326 -7.48 15.98 5.90
C GLN A 326 -8.64 16.07 6.92
N ASN A 327 -8.96 17.27 7.37
CA ASN A 327 -10.17 17.49 8.15
C ASN A 327 -11.38 17.38 7.22
N LEU A 328 -12.27 16.44 7.51
CA LEU A 328 -13.45 16.13 6.71
C LEU A 328 -14.70 16.37 7.56
N SER A 329 -15.78 16.85 6.95
CA SER A 329 -17.08 16.94 7.62
C SER A 329 -17.57 15.56 8.05
N GLU A 330 -18.37 15.50 9.12
CA GLU A 330 -18.92 14.24 9.65
C GLU A 330 -19.67 13.44 8.58
N GLU A 331 -20.48 14.11 7.77
CA GLU A 331 -21.20 13.49 6.65
C GLU A 331 -20.23 12.87 5.64
N ARG A 332 -19.15 13.59 5.28
CA ARG A 332 -18.14 13.08 4.35
C ARG A 332 -17.40 11.89 4.93
N GLN A 333 -17.07 11.93 6.23
CA GLN A 333 -16.45 10.81 6.93
C GLN A 333 -17.36 9.58 6.91
N LYS A 334 -18.64 9.73 7.25
CA LYS A 334 -19.64 8.65 7.22
C LYS A 334 -19.73 8.00 5.83
N ASN A 335 -19.81 8.82 4.78
CA ASN A 335 -19.86 8.34 3.40
C ASN A 335 -18.57 7.59 2.99
N LEU A 336 -17.41 8.07 3.41
CA LEU A 336 -16.13 7.39 3.18
C LEU A 336 -16.03 6.07 3.95
N ILE A 337 -16.48 6.01 5.20
CA ILE A 337 -16.49 4.77 5.99
C ILE A 337 -17.33 3.70 5.28
N ILE A 338 -18.51 4.06 4.79
CA ILE A 338 -19.37 3.13 4.03
C ILE A 338 -18.65 2.64 2.77
N PHE A 339 -18.05 3.55 1.99
CA PHE A 339 -17.29 3.20 0.80
C PHE A 339 -16.10 2.27 1.12
N LEU A 340 -15.34 2.58 2.17
CA LEU A 340 -14.16 1.81 2.58
C LEU A 340 -14.53 0.39 3.05
N LYS A 341 -15.63 0.23 3.79
CA LYS A 341 -16.13 -1.10 4.19
C LYS A 341 -16.42 -1.97 2.97
N GLN A 342 -17.06 -1.40 1.95
CA GLN A 342 -17.37 -2.10 0.71
C GLN A 342 -16.11 -2.43 -0.10
N LEU A 343 -15.17 -1.48 -0.16
CA LEU A 343 -13.88 -1.69 -0.83
C LEU A 343 -13.06 -2.80 -0.16
N ILE A 344 -13.04 -2.86 1.18
CA ILE A 344 -12.35 -3.94 1.91
C ILE A 344 -13.02 -5.29 1.62
N LYS A 345 -14.35 -5.37 1.71
CA LYS A 345 -15.10 -6.60 1.36
C LYS A 345 -14.75 -7.07 -0.04
N PHE A 346 -14.88 -6.19 -1.02
CA PHE A 346 -14.52 -6.46 -2.40
C PHE A 346 -13.07 -6.94 -2.56
N SER A 347 -12.13 -6.30 -1.86
CA SER A 347 -10.70 -6.61 -1.97
C SER A 347 -10.34 -7.98 -1.38
N VAL A 348 -11.06 -8.46 -0.36
CA VAL A 348 -10.82 -9.77 0.24
C VAL A 348 -11.57 -10.89 -0.50
N ILE A 349 -12.79 -10.61 -0.98
CA ILE A 349 -13.61 -11.60 -1.70
C ILE A 349 -13.03 -11.90 -3.10
N PHE A 350 -12.75 -10.86 -3.88
CA PHE A 350 -12.33 -10.99 -5.30
C PHE A 350 -10.85 -10.71 -5.52
N GLY A 351 -10.24 -9.97 -4.60
CA GLY A 351 -8.89 -9.45 -4.71
C GLY A 351 -7.88 -10.13 -3.79
N GLY A 352 -6.80 -9.43 -3.56
CA GLY A 352 -5.76 -9.84 -2.62
C GLY A 352 -4.74 -8.72 -2.53
N PHE A 353 -3.80 -8.86 -1.61
CA PHE A 353 -2.76 -7.85 -1.41
C PHE A 353 -1.38 -8.42 -1.75
N GLY A 354 -0.58 -7.62 -2.47
CA GLY A 354 0.83 -7.93 -2.73
C GLY A 354 1.12 -8.56 -4.08
N LYS A 355 2.27 -9.23 -4.19
CA LYS A 355 2.75 -9.83 -5.43
C LYS A 355 1.94 -11.07 -5.75
N SER A 356 1.70 -11.31 -7.05
CA SER A 356 0.88 -12.43 -7.54
C SER A 356 -0.55 -12.41 -7.00
N TRP A 357 -1.06 -11.23 -6.58
CA TRP A 357 -2.31 -11.17 -5.87
C TRP A 357 -3.48 -11.77 -6.64
N ARG A 358 -3.50 -11.83 -7.98
CA ARG A 358 -4.58 -12.43 -8.82
C ARG A 358 -4.71 -13.96 -8.71
N ARG A 359 -3.81 -14.64 -7.99
CA ARG A 359 -3.80 -16.09 -7.83
C ARG A 359 -3.93 -16.44 -6.35
N VAL A 360 -4.52 -17.60 -6.07
CA VAL A 360 -4.55 -18.20 -4.73
C VAL A 360 -3.17 -18.64 -4.28
N ASP A 361 -2.91 -18.64 -2.97
CA ASP A 361 -1.67 -19.18 -2.41
C ASP A 361 -1.57 -20.69 -2.68
N HIS A 362 -0.60 -21.10 -3.50
CA HIS A 362 -0.49 -22.50 -3.90
C HIS A 362 -0.08 -23.43 -2.75
N ARG A 363 0.50 -22.92 -1.66
CA ARG A 363 0.85 -23.76 -0.49
C ARG A 363 -0.39 -24.23 0.24
N LEU A 364 -1.47 -23.45 0.15
CA LEU A 364 -2.76 -23.78 0.73
C LEU A 364 -3.63 -24.59 -0.22
N PHE A 365 -3.76 -24.12 -1.47
CA PHE A 365 -4.82 -24.61 -2.37
C PHE A 365 -4.32 -25.54 -3.48
N TYR A 366 -2.99 -25.72 -3.64
CA TYR A 366 -2.45 -26.64 -4.64
C TYR A 366 -1.04 -27.13 -4.29
N LEU A 367 -0.90 -27.80 -3.13
CA LEU A 367 0.39 -28.23 -2.60
C LEU A 367 1.18 -29.11 -3.59
N ASP A 368 0.46 -29.91 -4.37
CA ASP A 368 1.01 -30.82 -5.38
C ASP A 368 1.84 -30.11 -6.46
N TYR A 369 1.58 -28.82 -6.69
CA TYR A 369 2.37 -27.96 -7.57
C TYR A 369 3.86 -27.97 -7.23
N PHE A 370 4.22 -28.13 -5.96
CA PHE A 370 5.59 -28.05 -5.47
C PHE A 370 6.30 -29.40 -5.35
N ARG A 371 5.64 -30.54 -5.62
CA ARG A 371 6.22 -31.89 -5.40
C ARG A 371 7.57 -32.12 -6.08
N GLN A 372 7.81 -31.50 -7.23
CA GLN A 372 9.05 -31.64 -7.99
C GLN A 372 10.18 -30.69 -7.54
N GLY A 373 9.92 -29.77 -6.60
CA GLY A 373 10.92 -28.79 -6.11
C GLY A 373 11.40 -27.77 -7.16
N ASN A 374 10.80 -27.76 -8.36
CA ASN A 374 11.25 -26.98 -9.52
C ASN A 374 10.27 -25.85 -9.91
N LYS A 375 9.29 -25.55 -9.06
CA LYS A 375 8.25 -24.56 -9.34
C LYS A 375 8.35 -23.33 -8.43
N PRO A 376 8.18 -22.12 -8.98
CA PRO A 376 8.24 -20.89 -8.20
C PRO A 376 7.01 -20.75 -7.29
N MET A 377 7.15 -20.03 -6.18
CA MET A 377 6.00 -19.68 -5.34
C MET A 377 5.00 -18.76 -6.10
N ILE A 378 3.70 -19.01 -5.96
CA ILE A 378 2.62 -18.27 -6.64
C ILE A 378 1.47 -17.97 -5.68
N GLY A 379 0.94 -16.75 -5.81
CA GLY A 379 -0.29 -16.30 -5.18
C GLY A 379 -0.10 -15.72 -3.78
N CYS A 380 -1.24 -15.38 -3.19
CA CYS A 380 -1.36 -14.99 -1.80
C CYS A 380 -2.74 -15.35 -1.28
N HIS A 381 -2.88 -15.40 0.03
CA HIS A 381 -4.15 -15.61 0.70
C HIS A 381 -4.30 -14.63 1.86
N TRP A 382 -5.48 -14.03 1.99
CA TRP A 382 -5.78 -13.01 2.99
C TRP A 382 -7.14 -13.24 3.61
N GLU A 383 -7.21 -13.13 4.93
CA GLU A 383 -8.44 -13.32 5.68
C GLU A 383 -8.62 -12.21 6.71
N LEU A 384 -9.88 -11.92 7.02
CA LEU A 384 -10.23 -11.01 8.11
C LEU A 384 -10.23 -11.76 9.43
N LEU A 385 -9.55 -11.21 10.43
CA LEU A 385 -9.58 -11.73 11.80
C LEU A 385 -10.92 -11.46 12.47
N LYS A 386 -11.19 -12.13 13.60
CA LYS A 386 -12.46 -12.04 14.35
C LYS A 386 -12.81 -10.59 14.75
N GLN A 387 -11.82 -9.77 15.05
CA GLN A 387 -11.98 -8.34 15.37
C GLN A 387 -12.59 -7.53 14.21
N SER A 388 -12.51 -8.05 12.98
CA SER A 388 -13.13 -7.50 11.77
C SER A 388 -14.25 -8.38 11.21
N GLN A 389 -14.94 -9.15 12.07
CA GLN A 389 -16.07 -9.99 11.66
C GLN A 389 -17.18 -9.21 10.94
N ASN A 390 -17.41 -7.94 11.29
CA ASN A 390 -18.39 -7.07 10.63
C ASN A 390 -18.03 -6.72 9.17
N LEU A 391 -16.77 -6.96 8.78
CA LEU A 391 -16.28 -6.79 7.42
C LEU A 391 -16.26 -8.12 6.65
N ARG A 392 -16.50 -9.27 7.29
CA ARG A 392 -16.72 -10.53 6.58
C ARG A 392 -18.05 -10.45 5.83
N PHE A 393 -18.13 -11.13 4.69
CA PHE A 393 -19.33 -11.21 3.88
C PHE A 393 -19.87 -12.64 3.97
N PRO A 394 -21.07 -12.84 4.54
CA PRO A 394 -21.68 -14.16 4.53
C PRO A 394 -22.07 -14.56 3.11
N VAL A 395 -21.90 -15.83 2.81
CA VAL A 395 -22.34 -16.48 1.56
C VAL A 395 -23.10 -17.74 1.99
N ASN A 396 -24.39 -17.53 2.29
CA ASN A 396 -25.33 -18.61 2.55
C ASN A 396 -25.61 -19.36 1.25
N GLU A 397 -25.71 -18.66 0.12
CA GLU A 397 -25.86 -19.19 -1.23
C GLU A 397 -25.07 -18.36 -2.25
N LEU A 398 -24.80 -18.88 -3.44
CA LEU A 398 -23.96 -18.20 -4.45
C LEU A 398 -24.58 -16.89 -4.96
N SER A 399 -25.92 -16.80 -4.99
CA SER A 399 -26.68 -15.58 -5.30
C SER A 399 -26.34 -14.40 -4.37
N ASP A 400 -25.91 -14.65 -3.13
CA ASP A 400 -25.45 -13.57 -2.22
C ASP A 400 -24.28 -12.77 -2.85
N VAL A 401 -23.43 -13.43 -3.63
CA VAL A 401 -22.31 -12.79 -4.34
C VAL A 401 -22.84 -11.86 -5.44
N THR A 402 -23.87 -12.28 -6.18
CA THR A 402 -24.57 -11.46 -7.17
C THR A 402 -25.15 -10.20 -6.54
N GLU A 403 -25.91 -10.37 -5.44
CA GLU A 403 -26.52 -9.25 -4.71
C GLU A 403 -25.46 -8.28 -4.18
N PHE A 404 -24.33 -8.79 -3.68
CA PHE A 404 -23.21 -7.97 -3.25
C PHE A 404 -22.67 -7.11 -4.39
N LEU A 405 -22.42 -7.71 -5.55
CA LEU A 405 -21.86 -7.03 -6.71
C LEU A 405 -22.80 -5.96 -7.27
N ASP A 406 -24.09 -6.23 -7.34
CA ASP A 406 -25.08 -5.25 -7.78
C ASP A 406 -25.25 -4.10 -6.78
N SER A 407 -25.28 -4.41 -5.49
CA SER A 407 -25.30 -3.42 -4.42
C SER A 407 -24.04 -2.54 -4.48
N LEU A 408 -22.87 -3.15 -4.68
CA LEU A 408 -21.60 -2.46 -4.83
C LEU A 408 -21.64 -1.53 -6.05
N HIS A 409 -21.99 -2.05 -7.23
CA HIS A 409 -22.04 -1.29 -8.47
C HIS A 409 -22.97 -0.06 -8.34
N ASN A 410 -24.15 -0.24 -7.74
CA ASN A 410 -25.08 0.85 -7.45
C ASN A 410 -24.53 1.87 -6.44
N ARG A 411 -23.81 1.42 -5.40
CA ARG A 411 -23.16 2.32 -4.43
C ARG A 411 -22.04 3.13 -5.08
N ILE A 412 -21.26 2.55 -5.99
CA ILE A 412 -20.23 3.29 -6.72
C ILE A 412 -20.89 4.36 -7.61
N LYS A 413 -21.97 4.04 -8.33
CA LYS A 413 -22.77 5.04 -9.08
C LYS A 413 -23.25 6.18 -8.20
N LYS A 414 -23.82 5.88 -7.03
CA LYS A 414 -24.26 6.89 -6.04
C LYS A 414 -23.08 7.74 -5.55
N TRP A 415 -21.95 7.13 -5.24
CA TRP A 415 -20.75 7.83 -4.78
C TRP A 415 -20.22 8.79 -5.84
N VAL A 416 -20.22 8.42 -7.12
CA VAL A 416 -19.83 9.32 -8.23
C VAL A 416 -20.75 10.54 -8.29
N LYS A 417 -22.08 10.34 -8.19
CA LYS A 417 -23.06 11.44 -8.16
C LYS A 417 -22.87 12.36 -6.95
N LEU A 418 -22.59 11.80 -5.76
CA LEU A 418 -22.27 12.58 -4.55
C LEU A 418 -21.00 13.43 -4.68
N ASN A 419 -20.12 13.13 -5.64
CA ASN A 419 -18.94 13.93 -5.95
C ASN A 419 -19.17 14.87 -7.15
N ASN A 420 -20.43 15.11 -7.55
CA ASN A 420 -20.81 15.99 -8.65
C ASN A 420 -20.13 15.62 -9.98
N LYS A 421 -20.02 14.31 -10.25
CA LYS A 421 -19.48 13.77 -11.50
C LYS A 421 -20.54 12.98 -12.25
N SER A 422 -20.40 12.97 -13.58
CA SER A 422 -21.30 12.24 -14.47
C SER A 422 -20.91 10.77 -14.56
N LEU A 423 -21.93 9.92 -14.68
CA LEU A 423 -21.76 8.51 -15.05
C LEU A 423 -21.49 8.41 -16.54
N LYS A 424 -20.84 7.32 -16.96
CA LYS A 424 -20.70 6.95 -18.36
C LYS A 424 -21.21 5.52 -18.51
N ALA A 425 -22.19 5.32 -19.40
CA ALA A 425 -22.84 4.03 -19.61
C ALA A 425 -21.78 2.95 -19.88
N ASP A 426 -20.98 3.10 -20.94
CA ASP A 426 -19.98 2.10 -21.35
C ASP A 426 -18.72 2.02 -20.45
N GLY A 427 -18.66 2.81 -19.37
CA GLY A 427 -17.48 2.96 -18.53
C GLY A 427 -16.18 3.36 -19.28
N SER A 428 -15.04 2.98 -18.71
CA SER A 428 -13.69 3.19 -19.22
C SER A 428 -13.21 1.96 -19.98
N ASN A 429 -12.64 2.14 -21.17
CA ASN A 429 -12.11 1.06 -22.00
C ASN A 429 -10.77 0.53 -21.46
N TRP A 430 -10.80 -0.06 -20.26
CA TRP A 430 -9.64 -0.64 -19.59
C TRP A 430 -9.78 -2.15 -19.47
N ARG A 431 -8.64 -2.85 -19.47
CA ARG A 431 -8.60 -4.31 -19.33
C ARG A 431 -9.38 -4.82 -18.12
N GLU A 432 -9.31 -4.13 -16.99
CA GLU A 432 -9.93 -4.57 -15.73
C GLU A 432 -11.01 -3.59 -15.21
N ALA A 433 -11.74 -2.92 -16.10
CA ALA A 433 -12.90 -2.10 -15.70
C ALA A 433 -14.06 -2.99 -15.23
N TRP A 434 -14.60 -2.72 -14.04
CA TRP A 434 -15.73 -3.47 -13.47
C TRP A 434 -17.08 -2.99 -14.00
N HIS A 435 -17.31 -3.25 -15.29
CA HIS A 435 -18.57 -2.96 -15.98
C HIS A 435 -19.31 -4.27 -16.29
N PRO A 436 -20.67 -4.33 -16.18
CA PRO A 436 -21.44 -5.56 -16.42
C PRO A 436 -21.09 -6.25 -17.74
N GLU A 437 -20.89 -5.49 -18.81
CA GLU A 437 -20.54 -6.05 -20.13
C GLU A 437 -19.06 -6.42 -20.30
N ARG A 438 -18.19 -6.21 -19.30
CA ARG A 438 -16.72 -6.38 -19.44
C ARG A 438 -16.09 -7.32 -18.42
N VAL A 439 -16.80 -7.70 -17.37
CA VAL A 439 -16.30 -8.69 -16.41
C VAL A 439 -17.39 -9.68 -16.10
N GLN A 440 -17.00 -10.96 -16.09
CA GLN A 440 -17.82 -12.05 -15.61
C GLN A 440 -17.25 -12.57 -14.30
N VAL A 441 -18.12 -12.82 -13.33
CA VAL A 441 -17.76 -13.50 -12.08
C VAL A 441 -18.44 -14.85 -12.10
N TRP A 442 -17.65 -15.90 -11.97
CA TRP A 442 -18.11 -17.28 -11.86
C TRP A 442 -17.75 -17.80 -10.48
N GLY A 443 -18.58 -18.66 -9.89
CA GLY A 443 -18.22 -19.28 -8.62
C GLY A 443 -18.89 -20.62 -8.34
N ARG A 444 -18.26 -21.36 -7.43
CA ARG A 444 -18.78 -22.60 -6.86
C ARG A 444 -18.50 -22.64 -5.36
N ILE A 445 -19.17 -23.53 -4.64
CA ILE A 445 -18.80 -23.87 -3.27
C ILE A 445 -17.83 -25.05 -3.31
N ALA A 446 -16.65 -24.84 -2.75
CA ALA A 446 -15.62 -25.84 -2.53
C ALA A 446 -15.74 -26.43 -1.13
N GLU A 447 -15.64 -27.74 -0.99
CA GLU A 447 -15.82 -28.44 0.29
C GLU A 447 -14.75 -28.07 1.32
N ASN A 448 -13.52 -27.79 0.85
CA ASN A 448 -12.38 -27.43 1.69
C ASN A 448 -11.24 -26.81 0.86
N ALA A 449 -10.10 -26.50 1.49
CA ALA A 449 -8.96 -25.87 0.83
C ALA A 449 -8.30 -26.74 -0.26
N PHE A 450 -8.48 -28.05 -0.26
CA PHE A 450 -7.94 -28.96 -1.29
C PHE A 450 -8.88 -29.17 -2.46
N ASP A 451 -10.12 -28.67 -2.35
CA ASP A 451 -11.14 -28.74 -3.40
C ASP A 451 -11.16 -27.44 -4.21
N SER A 452 -10.09 -27.17 -4.96
CA SER A 452 -10.03 -26.05 -5.90
C SER A 452 -9.91 -26.58 -7.32
N ASP A 453 -10.95 -26.46 -8.14
CA ASP A 453 -10.90 -26.95 -9.52
C ASP A 453 -10.09 -26.01 -10.38
N ALA A 454 -10.32 -24.71 -10.20
CA ALA A 454 -9.76 -23.72 -11.08
C ALA A 454 -8.23 -23.67 -11.00
N VAL A 455 -7.64 -23.97 -9.83
CA VAL A 455 -6.18 -23.99 -9.67
C VAL A 455 -5.52 -24.98 -10.64
N TYR A 456 -6.15 -26.13 -10.90
CA TYR A 456 -5.62 -27.12 -11.84
C TYR A 456 -5.67 -26.60 -13.28
N TRP A 457 -6.73 -25.88 -13.66
CA TRP A 457 -6.88 -25.29 -15.00
C TRP A 457 -5.83 -24.21 -15.31
N PHE A 458 -5.29 -23.54 -14.29
CA PHE A 458 -4.16 -22.61 -14.45
C PHE A 458 -2.84 -23.30 -14.85
N HIS A 459 -2.70 -24.60 -14.60
CA HIS A 459 -1.45 -25.34 -14.79
C HIS A 459 -1.54 -26.50 -15.77
N GLY A 460 -2.74 -26.95 -16.12
CA GLY A 460 -3.01 -28.09 -16.99
C GLY A 460 -4.15 -27.84 -17.98
N ASN A 461 -4.70 -28.94 -18.49
CA ASN A 461 -5.85 -28.91 -19.39
C ASN A 461 -7.14 -28.88 -18.57
N TYR A 462 -8.09 -28.02 -18.94
CA TYR A 462 -9.42 -28.02 -18.32
C TYR A 462 -10.35 -29.04 -18.97
N GLN A 463 -10.10 -29.40 -20.24
CA GLN A 463 -10.85 -30.41 -20.95
C GLN A 463 -10.03 -31.02 -22.10
N GLY A 464 -9.75 -32.33 -22.04
CA GLY A 464 -8.99 -33.03 -23.08
C GLY A 464 -7.62 -32.39 -23.30
N GLN A 465 -7.41 -31.76 -24.46
CA GLN A 465 -6.20 -31.00 -24.80
C GLN A 465 -6.36 -29.48 -24.69
N LYS A 466 -7.55 -28.98 -24.32
CA LYS A 466 -7.80 -27.54 -24.18
C LYS A 466 -7.20 -27.01 -22.87
N THR A 467 -6.47 -25.90 -22.95
CA THR A 467 -5.82 -25.23 -21.80
C THR A 467 -5.91 -23.72 -21.89
N ILE A 468 -6.00 -23.06 -20.73
CA ILE A 468 -5.87 -21.60 -20.61
C ILE A 468 -4.46 -21.19 -20.18
N LYS A 469 -3.56 -22.13 -19.87
CA LYS A 469 -2.20 -21.85 -19.41
C LYS A 469 -1.42 -21.06 -20.46
N ASN A 470 -0.71 -20.02 -20.01
CA ASN A 470 0.08 -19.11 -20.85
C ASN A 470 -0.73 -18.40 -21.98
N SER A 471 -2.06 -18.36 -21.86
CA SER A 471 -2.94 -17.65 -22.78
C SER A 471 -3.06 -16.16 -22.43
N ASN A 472 -3.84 -15.40 -23.21
CA ASN A 472 -4.19 -14.02 -22.85
C ASN A 472 -4.97 -13.94 -21.53
N LEU A 473 -5.71 -14.99 -21.21
CA LEU A 473 -6.52 -15.09 -20.00
C LEU A 473 -5.63 -15.23 -18.77
N THR A 474 -4.70 -16.19 -18.75
CA THR A 474 -3.82 -16.40 -17.59
C THR A 474 -2.60 -15.48 -17.57
N GLY A 475 -2.28 -14.86 -18.70
CA GLY A 475 -1.07 -14.07 -18.90
C GLY A 475 0.16 -14.92 -19.22
N LYS A 476 1.24 -14.24 -19.60
CA LYS A 476 2.58 -14.80 -19.83
C LYS A 476 3.64 -13.75 -19.50
N ILE A 477 4.93 -14.07 -19.66
CA ILE A 477 6.02 -13.09 -19.46
C ILE A 477 5.69 -11.81 -20.25
N SER A 478 5.76 -10.66 -19.56
CA SER A 478 5.44 -9.32 -20.10
C SER A 478 3.98 -9.07 -20.51
N LYS A 479 3.05 -10.00 -20.26
CA LYS A 479 1.62 -9.84 -20.56
C LYS A 479 0.76 -10.19 -19.34
N ILE A 480 0.03 -9.20 -18.82
CA ILE A 480 -0.87 -9.39 -17.69
C ILE A 480 -2.09 -10.20 -18.12
N GLY A 481 -2.43 -11.20 -17.32
CA GLY A 481 -3.64 -12.01 -17.49
C GLY A 481 -4.92 -11.23 -17.16
N ARG A 482 -6.03 -11.73 -17.69
CA ARG A 482 -7.39 -11.21 -17.58
C ARG A 482 -8.29 -12.04 -16.68
N ILE A 483 -7.73 -12.88 -15.82
CA ILE A 483 -8.48 -13.71 -14.88
C ILE A 483 -7.89 -13.62 -13.47
N TRP A 484 -8.77 -13.51 -12.47
CA TRP A 484 -8.42 -13.59 -11.05
C TRP A 484 -9.03 -14.86 -10.47
N HIS A 485 -8.34 -15.48 -9.51
CA HIS A 485 -8.78 -16.70 -8.85
C HIS A 485 -8.71 -16.55 -7.34
N ARG A 486 -9.80 -16.93 -6.66
CA ARG A 486 -9.95 -16.82 -5.20
C ARG A 486 -10.55 -18.05 -4.60
N MET A 487 -10.11 -18.32 -3.38
CA MET A 487 -10.72 -19.25 -2.45
C MET A 487 -11.08 -18.41 -1.21
N TYR A 488 -12.27 -17.82 -1.20
CA TYR A 488 -12.74 -17.00 -0.08
C TYR A 488 -13.32 -17.92 1.00
N PRO A 489 -12.87 -17.87 2.28
CA PRO A 489 -13.47 -18.72 3.31
C PRO A 489 -14.97 -18.43 3.41
N ARG A 490 -15.79 -19.48 3.36
CA ARG A 490 -17.23 -19.32 3.42
C ARG A 490 -17.66 -19.03 4.86
N TYR A 491 -18.54 -18.05 5.00
CA TYR A 491 -19.18 -17.72 6.25
C TYR A 491 -20.69 -17.82 6.06
N ILE A 492 -21.39 -18.47 6.97
CA ILE A 492 -22.84 -18.60 6.93
C ILE A 492 -23.43 -17.76 8.06
N LEU A 493 -24.50 -17.02 7.75
CA LEU A 493 -25.29 -16.33 8.76
C LEU A 493 -26.40 -17.27 9.25
N GLU A 494 -26.33 -17.67 10.52
CA GLU A 494 -27.27 -18.56 11.19
C GLU A 494 -27.66 -17.91 12.53
N ASP A 495 -28.96 -17.70 12.80
CA ASP A 495 -29.45 -17.00 13.99
C ASP A 495 -28.79 -15.62 14.27
N ASN A 496 -28.57 -14.83 13.21
CA ASN A 496 -27.85 -13.56 13.25
C ASN A 496 -26.39 -13.65 13.75
N LYS A 497 -25.82 -14.86 13.79
CA LYS A 497 -24.42 -15.11 14.14
C LYS A 497 -23.67 -15.59 12.91
N LEU A 498 -22.52 -14.98 12.68
CA LEU A 498 -21.63 -15.39 11.61
C LEU A 498 -20.86 -16.64 12.04
N LYS A 499 -21.01 -17.72 11.27
CA LYS A 499 -20.32 -18.99 11.49
C LYS A 499 -19.33 -19.23 10.35
N GLU A 500 -18.11 -19.59 10.72
CA GLU A 500 -17.06 -19.98 9.78
C GLU A 500 -17.19 -21.46 9.46
N THR A 501 -17.14 -21.82 8.18
CA THR A 501 -17.21 -23.21 7.69
C THR A 501 -15.82 -23.72 7.33
N GLN A 502 -15.70 -25.01 7.00
CA GLN A 502 -14.50 -25.54 6.34
C GLN A 502 -14.48 -25.27 4.83
N GLU A 503 -15.64 -24.92 4.27
CA GLU A 503 -15.84 -24.66 2.85
C GLU A 503 -15.27 -23.31 2.41
N TYR A 504 -15.05 -23.20 1.11
CA TYR A 504 -14.61 -21.98 0.44
C TYR A 504 -15.58 -21.63 -0.69
N VAL A 505 -15.72 -20.34 -0.95
CA VAL A 505 -16.32 -19.84 -2.19
C VAL A 505 -15.18 -19.70 -3.20
N GLU A 506 -15.11 -20.62 -4.15
CA GLU A 506 -14.13 -20.56 -5.23
C GLU A 506 -14.65 -19.61 -6.31
N LEU A 507 -13.92 -18.53 -6.59
CA LEU A 507 -14.33 -17.48 -7.52
C LEU A 507 -13.32 -17.29 -8.65
N LEU A 508 -13.85 -17.18 -9.87
CA LEU A 508 -13.14 -16.73 -11.05
C LEU A 508 -13.70 -15.38 -11.52
N THR A 509 -12.88 -14.33 -11.47
CA THR A 509 -13.20 -13.03 -12.08
C THR A 509 -12.51 -12.94 -13.43
N ILE A 510 -13.29 -12.97 -14.51
CA ILE A 510 -12.80 -13.03 -15.89
C ILE A 510 -13.13 -11.71 -16.59
N PHE A 511 -12.14 -11.10 -17.24
CA PHE A 511 -12.30 -9.95 -18.13
C PHE A 511 -12.14 -10.41 -19.58
N PRO A 512 -13.22 -10.84 -20.25
CA PRO A 512 -13.12 -11.53 -21.52
C PRO A 512 -12.34 -10.73 -22.58
N ASP A 513 -11.64 -11.45 -23.45
CA ASP A 513 -11.11 -10.91 -24.70
C ASP A 513 -11.69 -11.68 -25.89
N ASP A 514 -11.45 -11.20 -27.10
CA ASP A 514 -12.05 -11.79 -28.30
C ASP A 514 -11.38 -13.10 -28.76
N SER A 515 -10.46 -13.65 -27.95
CA SER A 515 -9.72 -14.85 -28.34
C SER A 515 -10.56 -16.11 -28.21
N GLU A 516 -10.34 -17.05 -29.14
CA GLU A 516 -11.06 -18.34 -29.14
C GLU A 516 -10.84 -19.12 -27.84
N THR A 517 -9.61 -19.08 -27.31
CA THR A 517 -9.28 -19.70 -26.02
C THR A 517 -10.15 -19.19 -24.87
N THR A 518 -10.48 -17.89 -24.85
CA THR A 518 -11.36 -17.32 -23.83
C THR A 518 -12.80 -17.78 -24.06
N LYS A 519 -13.29 -17.74 -25.30
CA LYS A 519 -14.65 -18.19 -25.64
C LYS A 519 -14.87 -19.66 -25.30
N ASP A 520 -13.95 -20.53 -25.70
CA ASP A 520 -13.94 -21.95 -25.39
C ASP A 520 -13.97 -22.21 -23.87
N PHE A 521 -13.19 -21.44 -23.11
CA PHE A 521 -13.14 -21.61 -21.65
C PHE A 521 -14.42 -21.13 -20.97
N LEU A 522 -15.03 -20.04 -21.45
CA LEU A 522 -16.34 -19.58 -20.95
C LEU A 522 -17.45 -20.58 -21.26
N ALA A 523 -17.47 -21.16 -22.46
CA ALA A 523 -18.41 -22.23 -22.81
C ALA A 523 -18.19 -23.49 -21.94
N PHE A 524 -16.94 -23.83 -21.64
CA PHE A 524 -16.63 -24.92 -20.70
C PHE A 524 -17.17 -24.63 -19.29
N LEU A 525 -17.01 -23.39 -18.78
CA LEU A 525 -17.53 -23.02 -17.47
C LEU A 525 -19.06 -23.18 -17.42
N ASP A 526 -19.76 -22.68 -18.44
CA ASP A 526 -21.22 -22.70 -18.54
C ASP A 526 -21.80 -24.11 -18.71
N GLU A 527 -21.19 -24.95 -19.55
CA GLU A 527 -21.79 -26.21 -19.99
C GLU A 527 -21.26 -27.45 -19.25
N ARG A 528 -20.07 -27.39 -18.65
CA ARG A 528 -19.29 -28.58 -18.27
C ARG A 528 -18.56 -28.48 -16.94
N SER A 529 -18.75 -27.40 -16.19
CA SER A 529 -18.15 -27.22 -14.87
C SER A 529 -19.22 -26.99 -13.81
N ASP A 530 -18.86 -27.12 -12.54
CA ASP A 530 -19.75 -26.83 -11.41
C ASP A 530 -19.76 -25.33 -11.03
N PHE A 531 -19.18 -24.46 -11.86
CA PHE A 531 -19.22 -23.02 -11.66
C PHE A 531 -20.49 -22.40 -12.23
N GLU A 532 -21.13 -21.56 -11.44
CA GLU A 532 -22.27 -20.76 -11.84
C GLU A 532 -21.83 -19.35 -12.23
N LEU A 533 -22.45 -18.77 -13.26
CA LEU A 533 -22.28 -17.35 -13.58
C LEU A 533 -22.99 -16.52 -12.51
N LEU A 534 -22.23 -15.74 -11.75
CA LEU A 534 -22.73 -14.90 -10.65
C LEU A 534 -22.91 -13.43 -11.06
N TRP A 535 -22.16 -12.95 -12.05
CA TRP A 535 -22.28 -11.57 -12.52
C TRP A 535 -21.70 -11.39 -13.93
N PRO A 536 -22.34 -10.64 -14.84
CA PRO A 536 -23.72 -10.17 -14.75
C PRO A 536 -24.66 -11.37 -14.88
N ASN A 537 -25.52 -11.61 -13.89
CA ASN A 537 -26.55 -12.62 -13.94
C ASN A 537 -27.90 -11.94 -13.74
#